data_AF-A0A7L7TFR3-F1
#
_entry.id   AF-A0A7L7TFR3-F1
#
_cell.length_a   1.000
_cell.length_b   1.000
_cell.length_c   1.000
_cell.angle_alpha   90.00
_cell.angle_beta   90.00
_cell.angle_gamma   90.00
#
_symmetry.space_group_name_H-M   'P 1'
#
loop_
_entity.id
_entity.type
_entity.pdbx_description
1 polymer ?
#
loop_
_entity_poly.entity_id
_entity_poly.type
_entity_poly.pdbx_seq_one_letter_code
_entity_poly.pdbx_strand_id
1 'polypeptide(L)'
;MVRLNWLTEFMPLPTIKHFIRTPDDAWLLTTAIPGKTAFQVLEEYPDSGENIVDALAVFLRRLHSIPVCNCPFNSDRVFRLAQAQSRMNNGLVDASDFDDERNGWPVEQVWKEMHKLLPFSPDSVVTHGDFSLDNLIFDEGKLIGCIDVGRVGIADRYQDLAILWNCLGEFSPSLQKRLFQKYGIDNPDMNKLQFHLMLDEFF
;
A
#
# COMPACT_ATOMS: atom_id res chain seq x y z
N MET A 1 11.89 -10.11 -4.91
CA MET A 1 12.00 -11.59 -4.88
C MET A 1 11.98 -12.15 -3.47
N VAL A 2 12.86 -11.70 -2.56
CA VAL A 2 12.88 -12.17 -1.15
C VAL A 2 11.55 -11.96 -0.43
N ARG A 3 10.86 -10.85 -0.72
CA ARG A 3 9.55 -10.52 -0.12
C ARG A 3 8.43 -11.47 -0.51
N LEU A 4 8.26 -11.80 -1.80
CA LEU A 4 7.30 -12.82 -2.24
C LEU A 4 7.57 -14.17 -1.57
N ASN A 5 8.82 -14.61 -1.58
CA ASN A 5 9.23 -15.88 -0.98
C ASN A 5 8.99 -15.94 0.53
N TRP A 6 9.14 -14.81 1.24
CA TRP A 6 8.91 -14.72 2.68
C TRP A 6 7.42 -14.59 3.02
N LEU A 7 6.70 -13.65 2.38
CA LEU A 7 5.33 -13.31 2.76
C LEU A 7 4.33 -14.42 2.37
N THR A 8 4.67 -15.29 1.41
CA THR A 8 3.81 -16.41 1.00
C THR A 8 3.59 -17.45 2.10
N GLU A 9 4.41 -17.47 3.15
CA GLU A 9 4.19 -18.32 4.34
C GLU A 9 3.00 -17.82 5.19
N PHE A 10 2.60 -16.56 5.04
CA PHE A 10 1.60 -15.89 5.86
C PHE A 10 0.35 -15.47 5.06
N MET A 11 0.52 -15.07 3.80
CA MET A 11 -0.50 -14.46 2.95
C MET A 11 -0.60 -15.16 1.59
N PRO A 12 -1.79 -15.16 0.95
CA PRO A 12 -1.94 -15.72 -0.39
C PRO A 12 -1.33 -14.78 -1.45
N LEU A 13 -0.32 -15.28 -2.16
CA LEU A 13 0.50 -14.55 -3.13
C LEU A 13 0.75 -15.37 -4.40
N PRO A 14 1.25 -14.76 -5.49
CA PRO A 14 1.76 -15.50 -6.64
C PRO A 14 2.88 -16.46 -6.24
N THR A 15 2.79 -17.72 -6.68
CA THR A 15 3.85 -18.71 -6.43
C THR A 15 5.02 -18.47 -7.38
N ILE A 16 6.24 -18.40 -6.86
CA ILE A 16 7.46 -18.30 -7.69
C ILE A 16 7.66 -19.64 -8.42
N LYS A 17 7.61 -19.60 -9.76
CA LYS A 17 7.87 -20.76 -10.63
C LYS A 17 9.34 -20.86 -11.00
N HIS A 18 9.95 -19.72 -11.32
CA HIS A 18 11.35 -19.65 -11.66
C HIS A 18 11.90 -18.25 -11.36
N PHE A 19 13.17 -18.19 -11.00
CA PHE A 19 13.87 -16.93 -10.85
C PHE A 19 15.31 -17.06 -11.36
N ILE A 20 15.79 -16.07 -12.11
CA ILE A 20 17.18 -15.97 -12.58
C ILE A 20 17.69 -14.57 -12.27
N ARG A 21 18.91 -14.49 -11.73
CA ARG A 21 19.65 -13.23 -11.55
C ARG A 21 21.01 -13.32 -12.25
N THR A 22 21.30 -12.32 -13.08
CA THR A 22 22.64 -12.00 -13.58
C THR A 22 23.12 -10.69 -12.91
N PRO A 23 24.35 -10.21 -13.18
CA PRO A 23 24.77 -8.89 -12.68
C PRO A 23 23.76 -7.78 -13.04
N ASP A 24 23.32 -7.76 -14.29
CA ASP A 24 22.54 -6.65 -14.88
C ASP A 24 21.05 -6.95 -15.05
N ASP A 25 20.63 -8.22 -15.04
CA ASP A 25 19.25 -8.63 -15.28
C ASP A 25 18.65 -9.44 -14.14
N ALA A 26 17.33 -9.35 -14.01
CA ALA A 26 16.55 -10.22 -13.14
C ALA A 26 15.27 -10.66 -13.86
N TRP A 27 15.01 -11.96 -13.89
CA TRP A 27 13.80 -12.55 -14.46
C TRP A 27 13.04 -13.26 -13.35
N LEU A 28 11.79 -12.88 -13.13
CA LEU A 28 10.90 -13.47 -12.14
C LEU A 28 9.66 -14.00 -12.84
N LEU A 29 9.47 -15.32 -12.81
CA LEU A 29 8.28 -15.99 -13.32
C LEU A 29 7.44 -16.49 -12.15
N THR A 30 6.18 -16.07 -12.11
CA THR A 30 5.20 -16.45 -11.07
C THR A 30 3.94 -17.04 -11.68
N THR A 31 3.15 -17.77 -10.88
CA THR A 31 1.79 -18.13 -11.26
C THR A 31 0.86 -16.93 -11.19
N ALA A 32 -0.07 -16.81 -12.13
CA ALA A 32 -1.17 -15.87 -12.01
C ALA A 32 -2.08 -16.24 -10.82
N ILE A 33 -2.60 -15.22 -10.14
CA ILE A 33 -3.79 -15.35 -9.28
C ILE A 33 -4.99 -15.09 -10.19
N PRO A 34 -5.98 -15.99 -10.28
CA PRO A 34 -7.16 -15.77 -11.12
C PRO A 34 -8.01 -14.63 -10.58
N GLY A 35 -8.83 -14.02 -11.43
CA GLY A 35 -9.82 -13.02 -11.02
C GLY A 35 -9.51 -11.60 -11.52
N LYS A 36 -10.07 -10.62 -10.81
CA LYS A 36 -10.07 -9.19 -11.14
C LYS A 36 -9.50 -8.38 -9.97
N THR A 37 -9.02 -7.16 -10.23
CA THR A 37 -8.59 -6.27 -9.15
C THR A 37 -9.77 -5.81 -8.30
N ALA A 38 -9.52 -5.36 -7.07
CA ALA A 38 -10.55 -4.80 -6.22
C ALA A 38 -11.17 -3.53 -6.84
N PHE A 39 -10.38 -2.77 -7.60
CA PHE A 39 -10.86 -1.63 -8.39
C PHE A 39 -11.90 -2.08 -9.42
N GLN A 40 -11.55 -3.06 -10.26
CA GLN A 40 -12.46 -3.60 -11.28
C GLN A 40 -13.76 -4.15 -10.68
N VAL A 41 -13.68 -4.84 -9.54
CA VAL A 41 -14.86 -5.39 -8.86
C VAL A 41 -15.72 -4.29 -8.22
N LEU A 42 -15.12 -3.20 -7.72
CA LEU A 42 -15.87 -2.04 -7.23
C LEU A 42 -16.60 -1.30 -8.37
N GLU A 43 -15.97 -1.16 -9.53
CA GLU A 43 -16.61 -0.58 -10.72
C GLU A 43 -17.75 -1.44 -11.26
N GLU A 44 -17.55 -2.76 -11.35
CA GLU A 44 -18.53 -3.69 -11.92
C GLU A 44 -19.72 -3.95 -10.97
N TYR A 45 -19.49 -3.91 -9.66
CA TYR A 45 -20.50 -4.21 -8.64
C TYR A 45 -20.61 -3.09 -7.58
N PRO A 46 -21.06 -1.89 -7.96
CA PRO A 46 -21.11 -0.74 -7.05
C PRO A 46 -21.98 -0.99 -5.80
N ASP A 47 -23.08 -1.75 -5.95
CA ASP A 47 -23.96 -2.14 -4.83
C ASP A 47 -23.27 -3.04 -3.79
N SER A 48 -22.12 -3.64 -4.14
CA SER A 48 -21.32 -4.50 -3.25
C SER A 48 -20.17 -3.75 -2.56
N GLY A 49 -20.03 -2.44 -2.74
CA GLY A 49 -18.90 -1.66 -2.24
C GLY A 49 -18.64 -1.84 -0.73
N GLU A 50 -19.70 -1.88 0.08
CA GLU A 50 -19.56 -2.13 1.52
C GLU A 50 -18.97 -3.51 1.84
N ASN A 51 -19.38 -4.56 1.12
CA ASN A 51 -18.88 -5.92 1.31
C ASN A 51 -17.42 -6.04 0.86
N ILE A 52 -17.06 -5.34 -0.22
CA ILE A 52 -15.69 -5.31 -0.74
C ILE A 52 -14.77 -4.64 0.27
N VAL A 53 -15.15 -3.46 0.81
CA VAL A 53 -14.38 -2.76 1.85
C VAL A 53 -14.26 -3.59 3.13
N ASP A 54 -15.31 -4.31 3.53
CA ASP A 54 -15.24 -5.22 4.67
C ASP A 54 -14.17 -6.31 4.45
N ALA A 55 -14.13 -6.92 3.26
CA ALA A 55 -13.14 -7.94 2.91
C ALA A 55 -11.71 -7.37 2.88
N LEU A 56 -11.53 -6.18 2.29
CA LEU A 56 -10.25 -5.47 2.25
C LEU A 56 -9.72 -5.18 3.66
N ALA A 57 -10.57 -4.66 4.55
CA ALA A 57 -10.21 -4.38 5.93
C ALA A 57 -9.81 -5.65 6.70
N VAL A 58 -10.53 -6.76 6.51
CA VAL A 58 -10.19 -8.06 7.12
C VAL A 58 -8.84 -8.58 6.62
N PHE A 59 -8.58 -8.48 5.32
CA PHE A 59 -7.32 -8.89 4.72
C PHE A 59 -6.14 -8.05 5.22
N LEU A 60 -6.32 -6.73 5.31
CA LEU A 60 -5.31 -5.82 5.83
C LEU A 60 -5.02 -6.10 7.32
N ARG A 61 -6.04 -6.36 8.13
CA ARG A 61 -5.86 -6.79 9.52
C ARG A 61 -5.06 -8.09 9.63
N ARG A 62 -5.29 -9.05 8.74
CA ARG A 62 -4.54 -10.31 8.71
C ARG A 62 -3.06 -10.06 8.40
N LEU A 63 -2.76 -9.20 7.41
CA LEU A 63 -1.38 -8.78 7.10
C LEU A 63 -0.72 -8.11 8.31
N HIS A 64 -1.38 -7.12 8.89
CA HIS A 64 -0.87 -6.35 10.03
C HIS A 64 -0.79 -7.15 11.33
N SER A 65 -1.45 -8.31 11.42
CA SER A 65 -1.35 -9.21 12.58
C SER A 65 -0.12 -10.13 12.56
N ILE A 66 0.63 -10.18 11.45
CA ILE A 66 1.88 -10.94 11.38
C ILE A 66 2.87 -10.37 12.41
N PRO A 67 3.40 -11.17 13.35
CA PRO A 67 4.34 -10.66 14.34
C PRO A 67 5.57 -10.07 13.67
N VAL A 68 5.93 -8.83 14.03
CA VAL A 68 7.05 -8.11 13.40
C VAL A 68 8.40 -8.82 13.57
N CYS A 69 8.55 -9.68 14.60
CA CYS A 69 9.75 -10.50 14.79
C CYS A 69 9.95 -11.55 13.68
N ASN A 70 8.91 -11.88 12.90
CA ASN A 70 9.02 -12.75 11.74
C ASN A 70 9.50 -12.02 10.48
N CYS A 71 9.43 -10.68 10.43
CA CYS A 71 9.73 -9.90 9.23
C CYS A 71 11.19 -9.45 9.17
N PRO A 72 11.96 -9.88 8.16
CA PRO A 72 13.37 -9.51 8.03
C PRO A 72 13.58 -8.18 7.25
N PHE A 73 12.51 -7.49 6.86
CA PHE A 73 12.60 -6.32 5.98
C PHE A 73 12.29 -5.03 6.72
N ASN A 74 13.19 -4.05 6.61
CA ASN A 74 12.88 -2.68 6.99
C ASN A 74 12.11 -1.96 5.86
N SER A 75 11.06 -1.24 6.21
CA SER A 75 10.37 -0.29 5.33
C SER A 75 9.90 0.93 6.10
N ASP A 76 10.59 1.25 7.20
CA ASP A 76 10.24 2.39 8.05
C ASP A 76 10.34 3.72 7.31
N ARG A 77 9.73 4.76 7.90
CA ARG A 77 9.72 6.09 7.29
C ARG A 77 11.11 6.65 7.05
N VAL A 78 12.12 6.29 7.87
CA VAL A 78 13.49 6.82 7.70
C VAL A 78 14.08 6.28 6.40
N PHE A 79 13.94 4.96 6.17
CA PHE A 79 14.33 4.32 4.93
C PHE A 79 13.57 4.89 3.72
N ARG A 80 12.25 5.06 3.84
CA ARG A 80 11.42 5.60 2.74
C ARG A 80 11.69 7.06 2.43
N LEU A 81 11.91 7.91 3.43
CA LEU A 81 12.29 9.31 3.23
C LEU A 81 13.63 9.43 2.50
N ALA A 82 14.61 8.57 2.81
CA ALA A 82 15.89 8.57 2.08
C ALA A 82 15.71 8.19 0.60
N GLN A 83 14.84 7.22 0.30
CA GLN A 83 14.50 6.86 -1.09
C GLN A 83 13.77 7.99 -1.80
N ALA A 84 12.76 8.59 -1.17
CA ALA A 84 12.01 9.73 -1.68
C ALA A 84 12.93 10.92 -1.98
N GLN A 85 13.85 11.25 -1.07
CA GLN A 85 14.85 12.30 -1.29
C GLN A 85 15.74 12.00 -2.50
N SER A 86 16.20 10.74 -2.64
CA SER A 86 17.00 10.34 -3.79
C SER A 86 16.22 10.46 -5.10
N ARG A 87 14.94 10.10 -5.14
CA ARG A 87 14.10 10.23 -6.33
C ARG A 87 13.88 11.69 -6.71
N MET A 88 13.57 12.53 -5.73
CA MET A 88 13.45 13.99 -5.91
C MET A 88 14.74 14.59 -6.48
N ASN A 89 15.89 14.32 -5.86
CA ASN A 89 17.18 14.86 -6.31
C ASN A 89 17.58 14.40 -7.72
N ASN A 90 17.09 13.24 -8.16
CA ASN A 90 17.35 12.68 -9.48
C ASN A 90 16.25 13.00 -10.51
N GLY A 91 15.23 13.79 -10.16
CA GLY A 91 14.14 14.14 -11.07
C GLY A 91 13.26 12.95 -11.50
N LEU A 92 13.09 11.96 -10.61
CA LEU A 92 12.32 10.74 -10.86
C LEU A 92 10.90 10.77 -10.26
N VAL A 93 10.48 11.92 -9.71
CA VAL A 93 9.14 12.10 -9.14
C VAL A 93 8.21 12.59 -10.24
N ASP A 94 7.08 11.92 -10.41
CA ASP A 94 6.06 12.32 -11.38
C ASP A 94 5.12 13.36 -10.76
N ALA A 95 5.45 14.64 -10.91
CA ALA A 95 4.63 15.73 -10.38
C ALA A 95 3.26 15.89 -11.09
N SER A 96 3.01 15.14 -12.18
CA SER A 96 1.71 15.16 -12.86
C SER A 96 0.72 14.14 -12.28
N ASP A 97 1.20 13.20 -11.47
CA ASP A 97 0.41 12.13 -10.85
C ASP A 97 0.12 12.42 -9.36
N PHE A 98 0.27 13.67 -8.92
CA PHE A 98 -0.06 14.06 -7.55
C PHE A 98 -1.57 14.06 -7.31
N ASP A 99 -1.97 13.73 -6.08
CA ASP A 99 -3.36 13.82 -5.62
C ASP A 99 -3.94 15.21 -5.89
N ASP A 100 -5.25 15.30 -6.11
CA ASP A 100 -5.97 16.54 -6.45
C ASP A 100 -5.64 17.73 -5.53
N GLU A 101 -5.47 17.49 -4.23
CA GLU A 101 -5.12 18.52 -3.25
C GLU A 101 -3.72 19.14 -3.43
N ARG A 102 -2.84 18.44 -4.16
CA ARG A 102 -1.46 18.82 -4.44
C ARG A 102 -1.19 19.00 -5.94
N ASN A 103 -2.24 18.99 -6.76
CA ASN A 103 -2.13 19.24 -8.19
C ASN A 103 -1.42 20.59 -8.47
N GLY A 104 -0.38 20.55 -9.30
CA GLY A 104 0.44 21.70 -9.67
C GLY A 104 1.47 22.12 -8.61
N TRP A 105 1.60 21.40 -7.50
CA TRP A 105 2.65 21.68 -6.52
C TRP A 105 4.03 21.27 -7.06
N PRO A 106 5.07 22.08 -6.81
CA PRO A 106 6.44 21.63 -7.03
C PRO A 106 6.81 20.55 -6.01
N VAL A 107 7.63 19.58 -6.42
CA VAL A 107 8.07 18.44 -5.59
C VAL A 107 8.70 18.91 -4.26
N GLU A 108 9.46 20.00 -4.29
CA GLU A 108 10.10 20.57 -3.10
C GLU A 108 9.08 21.14 -2.10
N GLN A 109 7.90 21.57 -2.57
CA GLN A 109 6.82 22.02 -1.70
C GLN A 109 6.20 20.82 -0.98
N VAL A 110 5.88 19.73 -1.71
CA VAL A 110 5.39 18.49 -1.09
C VAL A 110 6.40 18.00 -0.04
N TRP A 111 7.70 17.99 -0.37
CA TRP A 111 8.77 17.58 0.56
C TRP A 111 8.78 18.42 1.84
N LYS A 112 8.75 19.75 1.73
CA LYS A 112 8.78 20.67 2.88
C LYS A 112 7.52 20.55 3.74
N GLU A 113 6.35 20.51 3.13
CA GLU A 113 5.07 20.41 3.85
C GLU A 113 4.94 19.06 4.55
N MET A 114 5.35 17.95 3.92
CA MET A 114 5.39 16.62 4.54
C MET A 114 6.23 16.60 5.82
N HIS A 115 7.39 17.27 5.82
CA HIS A 115 8.27 17.31 6.99
C HIS A 115 7.67 18.08 8.19
N LYS A 116 6.68 18.96 7.98
CA LYS A 116 5.98 19.63 9.09
C LYS A 116 5.09 18.69 9.90
N LEU A 117 4.72 17.54 9.32
CA LEU A 117 3.92 16.50 9.97
C LEU A 117 4.76 15.59 10.88
N LEU A 118 6.09 15.76 10.88
CA LEU A 118 7.03 15.04 11.74
C LEU A 118 7.39 15.85 13.00
N PRO A 119 7.69 15.16 14.13
CA PRO A 119 7.69 13.71 14.32
C PRO A 119 6.31 13.17 14.76
N PHE A 120 6.08 11.88 14.51
CA PHE A 120 5.03 11.10 15.17
C PHE A 120 5.55 9.74 15.63
N SER A 121 4.92 9.15 16.64
CA SER A 121 5.28 7.82 17.14
C SER A 121 4.90 6.73 16.13
N PRO A 122 5.83 5.87 15.69
CA PRO A 122 5.52 4.81 14.74
C PRO A 122 4.70 3.69 15.41
N ASP A 123 3.66 3.21 14.72
CA ASP A 123 2.88 2.02 15.08
C ASP A 123 3.23 0.88 14.11
N SER A 124 4.34 0.20 14.43
CA SER A 124 5.04 -0.68 13.49
C SER A 124 4.35 -2.03 13.33
N VAL A 125 4.01 -2.37 12.09
CA VAL A 125 3.44 -3.66 11.67
C VAL A 125 4.13 -4.13 10.39
N VAL A 126 3.88 -5.37 9.97
CA VAL A 126 4.22 -5.80 8.61
C VAL A 126 3.27 -5.12 7.64
N THR A 127 3.79 -4.36 6.69
CA THR A 127 3.02 -3.65 5.66
C THR A 127 3.30 -4.20 4.27
N HIS A 128 2.36 -3.97 3.35
CA HIS A 128 2.48 -4.20 1.92
C HIS A 128 3.39 -3.17 1.27
N GLY A 129 3.20 -1.90 1.63
CA GLY A 129 3.93 -0.75 1.11
C GLY A 129 3.35 -0.13 -0.16
N ASP A 130 2.31 -0.74 -0.72
CA ASP A 130 1.53 -0.26 -1.88
C ASP A 130 0.15 -0.95 -1.89
N PHE A 131 -0.64 -0.72 -0.84
CA PHE A 131 -1.89 -1.46 -0.61
C PHE A 131 -3.07 -0.84 -1.37
N SER A 132 -2.90 -0.59 -2.67
CA SER A 132 -3.90 -0.02 -3.57
C SER A 132 -4.98 -1.04 -3.99
N LEU A 133 -6.05 -0.54 -4.62
CA LEU A 133 -7.14 -1.40 -5.13
C LEU A 133 -6.70 -2.30 -6.31
N ASP A 134 -5.65 -1.93 -7.04
CA ASP A 134 -5.11 -2.72 -8.14
C ASP A 134 -4.29 -3.92 -7.68
N ASN A 135 -3.71 -3.83 -6.48
CA ASN A 135 -2.84 -4.85 -5.93
C ASN A 135 -3.58 -5.94 -5.14
N LEU A 136 -4.92 -5.92 -5.13
CA LEU A 136 -5.77 -6.85 -4.38
C LEU A 136 -6.72 -7.58 -5.33
N ILE A 137 -6.69 -8.92 -5.29
CA ILE A 137 -7.34 -9.75 -6.32
C ILE A 137 -8.55 -10.47 -5.75
N PHE A 138 -9.69 -10.24 -6.40
CA PHE A 138 -10.95 -10.91 -6.13
C PHE A 138 -11.26 -11.97 -7.18
N ASP A 139 -11.72 -13.13 -6.73
CA ASP A 139 -12.24 -14.19 -7.58
C ASP A 139 -13.48 -14.82 -6.92
N GLU A 140 -14.50 -15.12 -7.72
CA GLU A 140 -15.78 -15.69 -7.25
C GLU A 140 -16.37 -14.97 -6.00
N GLY A 141 -16.25 -13.63 -5.95
CA GLY A 141 -16.77 -12.80 -4.86
C GLY A 141 -15.95 -12.82 -3.58
N LYS A 142 -14.74 -13.39 -3.58
CA LYS A 142 -13.83 -13.45 -2.43
C LYS A 142 -12.50 -12.76 -2.74
N LEU A 143 -11.94 -12.07 -1.76
CA LEU A 143 -10.57 -11.58 -1.82
C LEU A 143 -9.61 -12.75 -1.62
N ILE A 144 -8.89 -13.12 -2.68
CA ILE A 144 -8.08 -14.35 -2.72
C ILE A 144 -6.57 -14.10 -2.71
N GLY A 145 -6.09 -12.86 -2.88
CA GLY A 145 -4.66 -12.59 -2.90
C GLY A 145 -4.29 -11.13 -3.03
N CYS A 146 -2.99 -10.86 -2.88
CA CYS A 146 -2.39 -9.59 -3.26
C CYS A 146 -1.15 -9.79 -4.13
N ILE A 147 -0.77 -8.76 -4.88
CA ILE A 147 0.36 -8.76 -5.82
C ILE A 147 1.27 -7.54 -5.55
N ASP A 148 2.39 -7.42 -6.28
CA ASP A 148 3.30 -6.27 -6.18
C ASP A 148 3.86 -5.93 -4.79
N VAL A 149 4.21 -6.99 -4.07
CA VAL A 149 4.84 -6.98 -2.74
C VAL A 149 6.31 -6.51 -2.72
N GLY A 150 6.74 -5.71 -3.69
CA GLY A 150 8.12 -5.22 -3.80
C GLY A 150 8.55 -4.35 -2.62
N ARG A 151 7.57 -3.72 -1.96
CA ARG A 151 7.75 -2.75 -0.87
C ARG A 151 7.48 -3.31 0.54
N VAL A 152 7.17 -4.60 0.66
CA VAL A 152 6.85 -5.23 1.96
C VAL A 152 7.93 -5.02 3.01
N GLY A 153 7.52 -4.70 4.24
CA GLY A 153 8.44 -4.63 5.38
C GLY A 153 7.78 -4.06 6.62
N ILE A 154 8.58 -3.83 7.66
CA ILE A 154 8.10 -3.22 8.89
C ILE A 154 7.96 -1.71 8.66
N ALA A 155 6.75 -1.17 8.79
CA ALA A 155 6.45 0.25 8.70
C ALA A 155 5.26 0.62 9.61
N ASP A 156 4.93 1.91 9.68
CA ASP A 156 3.69 2.32 10.36
C ASP A 156 2.48 1.78 9.58
N ARG A 157 1.46 1.27 10.30
CA ARG A 157 0.23 0.74 9.67
C ARG A 157 -0.48 1.72 8.74
N TYR A 158 -0.27 3.04 8.93
CA TYR A 158 -0.84 4.05 8.05
C TYR A 158 -0.23 4.06 6.65
N GLN A 159 0.91 3.40 6.41
CA GLN A 159 1.43 3.19 5.05
C GLN A 159 0.38 2.54 4.14
N ASP A 160 -0.22 1.44 4.60
CA ASP A 160 -1.18 0.69 3.80
C ASP A 160 -2.59 1.29 3.90
N LEU A 161 -2.97 1.79 5.08
CA LEU A 161 -4.29 2.41 5.27
C LEU A 161 -4.44 3.68 4.44
N ALA A 162 -3.39 4.49 4.31
CA ALA A 162 -3.44 5.74 3.56
C ALA A 162 -3.67 5.50 2.07
N ILE A 163 -2.87 4.61 1.46
CA ILE A 163 -2.98 4.30 0.03
C ILE A 163 -4.37 3.73 -0.29
N LEU A 164 -4.85 2.75 0.48
CA LEU A 164 -6.18 2.19 0.23
C LEU A 164 -7.30 3.21 0.47
N TRP A 165 -7.17 4.05 1.50
CA TRP A 165 -8.13 5.11 1.77
C TRP A 165 -8.16 6.13 0.63
N ASN A 166 -7.01 6.44 0.02
CA ASN A 166 -6.95 7.34 -1.14
C ASN A 166 -7.74 6.78 -2.32
N CYS A 167 -7.46 5.53 -2.71
CA CYS A 167 -8.16 4.86 -3.82
C CYS A 167 -9.69 4.78 -3.59
N LEU A 168 -10.13 4.55 -2.35
CA LEU A 168 -11.57 4.54 -2.03
C LEU A 168 -12.24 5.93 -2.16
N GLY A 169 -11.45 7.00 -2.19
CA GLY A 169 -11.90 8.38 -2.42
C GLY A 169 -12.54 8.57 -3.81
N GLU A 170 -12.11 7.78 -4.80
CA GLU A 170 -12.69 7.77 -6.15
C GLU A 170 -14.13 7.23 -6.18
N PHE A 171 -14.51 6.44 -5.17
CA PHE A 171 -15.83 5.81 -5.10
C PHE A 171 -16.77 6.57 -4.14
N SER A 172 -16.39 6.72 -2.87
CA SER A 172 -17.15 7.56 -1.93
C SER A 172 -16.46 7.80 -0.57
N PRO A 173 -16.73 8.94 0.08
CA PRO A 173 -16.29 9.20 1.46
C PRO A 173 -16.85 8.20 2.51
N SER A 174 -18.00 7.57 2.24
CA SER A 174 -18.58 6.57 3.15
C SER A 174 -17.77 5.27 3.15
N LEU A 175 -17.26 4.83 2.00
CA LEU A 175 -16.38 3.67 1.89
C LEU A 175 -15.02 3.93 2.54
N GLN A 176 -14.45 5.12 2.33
CA GLN A 176 -13.27 5.61 3.05
C GLN A 176 -13.41 5.51 4.58
N LYS A 177 -14.53 6.01 5.12
CA LYS A 177 -14.83 5.92 6.55
C LYS A 177 -15.02 4.46 7.01
N ARG A 178 -15.69 3.64 6.19
CA ARG A 178 -15.96 2.24 6.49
C ARG A 178 -14.68 1.41 6.61
N LEU A 179 -13.67 1.68 5.78
CA LEU A 179 -12.36 1.03 5.86
C LEU A 179 -11.79 1.12 7.28
N PHE A 180 -11.69 2.33 7.85
CA PHE A 180 -11.17 2.54 9.19
C PHE A 180 -12.03 1.87 10.27
N GLN A 181 -13.36 1.99 10.17
CA GLN A 181 -14.29 1.36 11.12
C GLN A 181 -14.12 -0.16 11.16
N LYS A 182 -14.02 -0.80 9.98
CA LYS A 182 -13.88 -2.25 9.86
C LYS A 182 -12.48 -2.75 10.19
N TYR A 183 -11.48 -1.92 9.89
CA TYR A 183 -10.11 -2.15 10.33
C TYR A 183 -10.01 -2.05 11.87
N GLY A 184 -10.86 -1.25 12.52
CA GLY A 184 -10.94 -1.12 13.98
C GLY A 184 -10.29 0.15 14.52
N ILE A 185 -10.32 1.24 13.76
CA ILE A 185 -9.89 2.58 14.17
C ILE A 185 -11.12 3.49 14.14
N ASP A 186 -11.55 3.97 15.30
CA ASP A 186 -12.73 4.84 15.41
C ASP A 186 -12.45 6.27 14.93
N ASN A 187 -11.28 6.80 15.28
CA ASN A 187 -10.83 8.14 14.93
C ASN A 187 -9.50 8.05 14.17
N PRO A 188 -9.51 8.16 12.83
CA PRO A 188 -8.28 8.16 12.05
C PRO A 188 -7.33 9.28 12.46
N ASP A 189 -6.04 8.96 12.59
CA ASP A 189 -4.98 9.94 12.81
C ASP A 189 -4.71 10.65 11.49
N MET A 190 -5.29 11.84 11.34
CA MET A 190 -5.20 12.63 10.11
C MET A 190 -3.77 13.08 9.82
N ASN A 191 -2.92 13.28 10.84
CA ASN A 191 -1.52 13.65 10.64
C ASN A 191 -0.73 12.48 10.04
N LYS A 192 -0.93 11.27 10.56
CA LYS A 192 -0.33 10.06 9.97
C LYS A 192 -0.87 9.77 8.58
N LEU A 193 -2.18 9.90 8.36
CA LEU A 193 -2.79 9.70 7.06
C LEU A 193 -2.18 10.65 6.02
N GLN A 194 -2.17 11.96 6.29
CA GLN A 194 -1.61 12.95 5.40
C GLN A 194 -0.12 12.73 5.15
N PHE A 195 0.66 12.37 6.17
CA PHE A 195 2.08 12.07 5.99
C PHE A 195 2.32 10.92 4.99
N HIS A 196 1.57 9.81 5.10
CA HIS A 196 1.79 8.66 4.22
C HIS A 196 1.27 8.91 2.81
N LEU A 197 0.18 9.68 2.64
CA LEU A 197 -0.27 10.15 1.32
C LEU A 197 0.83 10.98 0.64
N MET A 198 1.36 11.99 1.34
CA MET A 198 2.43 12.85 0.80
C MET A 198 3.74 12.11 0.56
N LEU A 199 4.02 11.05 1.32
CA LEU A 199 5.22 10.23 1.12
C LEU A 199 5.12 9.40 -0.15
N ASP A 200 3.93 8.90 -0.50
CA ASP A 200 3.73 8.04 -1.67
C ASP A 200 3.84 8.81 -2.98
N GLU A 201 3.58 10.13 -2.98
CA GLU A 201 3.82 11.04 -4.11
C GLU A 201 5.25 11.00 -4.65
N PHE A 202 6.21 10.56 -3.83
CA PHE A 202 7.61 10.49 -4.25
C PHE A 202 7.95 9.22 -5.02
N PHE A 203 7.01 8.31 -5.24
CA PHE A 203 7.28 6.95 -5.68
C PHE A 203 6.61 6.56 -6.98
#